data_AF-A0A1Q9V2I3-F1
#
_entry.id   AF-A0A1Q9V2I3-F1
#
_cell.length_a   1.000
_cell.length_b   1.000
_cell.length_c   1.000
_cell.angle_alpha   90.00
_cell.angle_beta   90.00
_cell.angle_gamma   90.00
#
_symmetry.space_group_name_H-M   'P 1'
#
loop_
_entity.id
_entity.type
_entity.pdbx_description
1 polymer ?
#
loop_
_entity_poly.entity_id
_entity_poly.type
_entity_poly.pdbx_seq_one_letter_code
_entity_poly.pdbx_strand_id
1 'polypeptide(L)'
;MSPFPTIGKISFTKYTQPDEMIAKLATLEPGVTTAGDVEALLDNGQGSTPGPLYNDIVSYDPPIVGTSPARNGVVVDDELLRACRDGRSDAGLLLWCALNIADGRLDRITRTILTDAQGLLRPEMINRTKLQEALTAEAASSGESDFPKDDKSTTNILRLTDKCGLLVPQQHGGSIVGLDRTLPTREAVPALVTMLGEKLAQHHLGAAEGAGVEFALGMGANHWLNLAPAEFRAAAAGKPGNAQPVSQRGPIPGDLAELAEQLERRRQVVLQGPPGVGKTYLARRYIDWATSGRAEDSRLQGILADLPANERRPEDIAAEVIRRGLSTVWDIVQFHPGYDYTDFVRALVAEPVEGGVTFTPRHKIFSLMASVGQELATAGSNAEPVLILDEINRGDIANIFGELLYALEYRDEAVATPYTVDGHASITVPGSLALVGTMNTADRSIAVIDYALRRRFVFLDLPASAAPIAGHSGYPSDSAKRAALRLFELTDDALASTSPGLRVGPSYYLVDGADEAECLQRLAGRYVYEVLPLLHEYALEGELDDGNLFSLTTGLGLAPDATQPAAVAALAATLTGFAQQPATSVSSDPDSAEDAPTPSPEELPTAASVDDGPAPDENEPL
;
A
#
# COMPACT_ATOMS: atom_id res chain seq x y z
N MET A 1 38.64 0.15 -6.45
CA MET A 1 39.51 0.09 -5.25
C MET A 1 39.20 1.31 -4.40
N SER A 2 39.05 1.13 -3.09
CA SER A 2 38.83 2.24 -2.14
C SER A 2 39.94 3.29 -2.30
N PRO A 3 39.61 4.60 -2.34
CA PRO A 3 40.61 5.65 -2.40
C PRO A 3 41.30 5.89 -1.05
N PHE A 4 40.81 5.24 0.02
CA PHE A 4 41.33 5.42 1.37
C PHE A 4 42.52 4.49 1.61
N PRO A 5 43.69 5.02 2.03
CA PRO A 5 44.81 4.18 2.43
C PRO A 5 44.45 3.42 3.70
N THR A 6 44.36 2.09 3.62
CA THR A 6 44.04 1.21 4.76
C THR A 6 45.32 0.66 5.38
N ILE A 7 45.51 0.86 6.68
CA ILE A 7 46.71 0.40 7.41
C ILE A 7 46.45 -0.96 8.08
N GLY A 8 45.21 -1.18 8.50
CA GLY A 8 44.75 -2.38 9.17
C GLY A 8 44.04 -3.39 8.27
N LYS A 9 43.87 -4.58 8.83
CA LYS A 9 43.24 -5.73 8.19
C LYS A 9 42.34 -6.39 9.21
N ILE A 10 41.10 -6.70 8.85
CA ILE A 10 40.19 -7.48 9.69
C ILE A 10 40.78 -8.88 9.89
N SER A 11 40.78 -9.34 11.15
CA SER A 11 41.02 -10.74 11.45
C SER A 11 39.73 -11.52 11.19
N PHE A 12 39.65 -12.24 10.07
CA PHE A 12 38.47 -13.06 9.80
C PHE A 12 38.36 -14.27 10.74
N THR A 13 39.46 -14.75 11.32
CA THR A 13 39.47 -15.90 12.23
C THR A 13 39.17 -15.53 13.69
N LYS A 14 39.19 -14.25 14.06
CA LYS A 14 38.69 -13.82 15.37
C LYS A 14 37.39 -13.07 15.14
N TYR A 15 36.35 -13.37 15.92
CA TYR A 15 35.04 -12.76 15.68
C TYR A 15 34.96 -11.35 16.27
N THR A 16 34.67 -10.37 15.43
CA THR A 16 34.34 -9.00 15.87
C THR A 16 32.89 -8.99 16.30
N GLN A 17 32.64 -8.68 17.56
CA GLN A 17 31.30 -8.54 18.11
C GLN A 17 30.80 -7.11 17.88
N PRO A 18 29.82 -6.87 16.98
CA PRO A 18 29.38 -5.52 16.66
C PRO A 18 28.85 -4.76 17.86
N ASP A 19 28.02 -5.40 18.70
CA ASP A 19 27.43 -4.76 19.88
C ASP A 19 28.49 -4.26 20.87
N GLU A 20 29.51 -5.08 21.15
CA GLU A 20 30.64 -4.67 22.02
C GLU A 20 31.44 -3.54 21.39
N MET A 21 31.67 -3.59 20.07
CA MET A 21 32.41 -2.55 19.35
C MET A 21 31.65 -1.22 19.40
N ILE A 22 30.35 -1.22 19.10
CA ILE A 22 29.47 -0.04 19.16
C ILE A 22 29.47 0.55 20.57
N ALA A 23 29.29 -0.29 21.59
CA ALA A 23 29.30 0.16 22.98
C ALA A 23 30.61 0.83 23.37
N LYS A 24 31.76 0.32 22.89
CA LYS A 24 33.06 0.95 23.13
C LYS A 24 33.25 2.24 22.34
N LEU A 25 32.87 2.27 21.06
CA LEU A 25 32.95 3.47 20.22
C LEU A 25 32.11 4.61 20.81
N ALA A 26 30.96 4.29 21.42
CA ALA A 26 30.11 5.25 22.13
C ALA A 26 30.79 5.90 23.36
N THR A 27 31.88 5.34 23.88
CA THR A 27 32.63 5.92 25.02
C THR A 27 33.76 6.85 24.61
N LEU A 28 34.05 6.96 23.30
CA LEU A 28 35.12 7.82 22.81
C LEU A 28 34.69 9.29 22.87
N GLU A 29 35.55 10.13 23.44
CA GLU A 29 35.37 11.58 23.54
C GLU A 29 36.22 12.30 22.48
N PRO A 30 35.62 12.84 21.40
CA PRO A 30 36.36 13.57 20.38
C PRO A 30 37.15 14.75 20.97
N GLY A 31 38.39 14.91 20.50
CA GLY A 31 39.33 15.92 21.00
C GLY A 31 39.98 15.62 22.34
N VAL A 32 39.56 14.55 23.03
CA VAL A 32 40.08 14.15 24.36
C VAL A 32 40.73 12.78 24.30
N THR A 33 40.02 11.76 23.81
CA THR A 33 40.52 10.40 23.76
C THR A 33 41.67 10.29 22.76
N THR A 34 42.81 9.77 23.19
CA THR A 34 43.97 9.61 22.32
C THR A 34 43.93 8.30 21.54
N ALA A 35 44.67 8.21 20.44
CA ALA A 35 44.88 6.96 19.72
C ALA A 35 45.40 5.81 20.60
N GLY A 36 46.23 6.12 21.60
CA GLY A 36 46.68 5.14 22.59
C GLY A 36 45.54 4.61 23.45
N ASP A 37 44.62 5.47 23.86
CA ASP A 37 43.45 5.10 24.66
C ASP A 37 42.46 4.25 23.83
N VAL A 38 42.24 4.61 22.56
CA VAL A 38 41.40 3.81 21.65
C VAL A 38 41.98 2.40 21.48
N GLU A 39 43.28 2.29 21.27
CA GLU A 39 43.91 0.97 21.12
C GLU A 39 43.80 0.15 22.40
N ALA A 40 44.02 0.75 23.57
CA ALA A 40 43.88 0.07 24.86
C ALA A 40 42.42 -0.35 25.15
N LEU A 41 41.44 0.47 24.76
CA LEU A 41 40.02 0.20 24.96
C LEU A 41 39.53 -0.94 24.06
N LEU A 42 40.00 -0.96 22.82
CA LEU A 42 39.53 -1.91 21.83
C LEU A 42 40.34 -3.24 21.87
N ASP A 43 41.61 -3.21 22.26
CA ASP A 43 42.48 -4.39 22.42
C ASP A 43 42.20 -5.16 23.72
N ASN A 44 41.16 -6.00 23.71
CA ASN A 44 40.68 -6.70 24.90
C ASN A 44 41.44 -7.99 25.28
N GLY A 45 42.54 -8.36 24.61
CA GLY A 45 43.25 -9.63 24.87
C GLY A 45 42.46 -10.93 24.61
N GLN A 46 41.13 -10.84 24.41
CA GLN A 46 40.20 -11.91 24.00
C GLN A 46 39.45 -11.56 22.69
N GLY A 47 39.70 -10.38 22.10
CA GLY A 47 39.00 -9.83 20.93
C GLY A 47 39.77 -9.90 19.60
N SER A 48 39.06 -9.59 18.51
CA SER A 48 39.43 -9.83 17.10
C SER A 48 39.98 -8.66 16.31
N THR A 49 39.83 -7.45 16.81
CA THR A 49 40.16 -6.25 16.04
C THR A 49 41.66 -6.02 16.19
N PRO A 50 42.50 -6.29 15.18
CA PRO A 50 43.94 -6.11 15.36
C PRO A 50 44.24 -4.61 15.49
N GLY A 51 45.22 -4.26 16.33
CA GLY A 51 45.61 -2.86 16.62
C GLY A 51 45.61 -1.89 15.43
N PRO A 52 46.08 -2.28 14.23
CA PRO A 52 46.04 -1.42 13.04
C PRO A 52 44.63 -1.06 12.52
N LEU A 53 43.62 -1.90 12.73
CA LEU A 53 42.26 -1.73 12.18
C LEU A 53 41.49 -0.58 12.85
N TYR A 54 41.80 -0.27 14.11
CA TYR A 54 41.21 0.88 14.80
C TYR A 54 41.52 2.21 14.09
N ASN A 55 42.66 2.27 13.42
CA ASN A 55 43.12 3.46 12.72
C ASN A 55 42.39 3.70 11.39
N ASP A 56 41.65 2.71 10.90
CA ASP A 56 40.86 2.83 9.68
C ASP A 56 39.35 3.05 9.96
N ILE A 57 38.90 2.64 11.15
CA ILE A 57 37.52 2.80 11.65
C ILE A 57 37.36 4.14 12.38
N VAL A 58 38.36 4.59 13.13
CA VAL A 58 38.36 5.84 13.89
C VAL A 58 39.38 6.80 13.29
N SER A 59 39.00 8.06 13.15
CA SER A 59 39.86 9.11 12.61
C SER A 59 40.53 9.94 13.72
N TYR A 60 41.72 10.47 13.44
CA TYR A 60 42.56 11.18 14.41
C TYR A 60 43.14 12.48 13.87
N ASP A 61 43.35 13.47 14.75
CA ASP A 61 44.07 14.71 14.48
C ASP A 61 45.24 14.91 15.48
N PRO A 62 46.51 14.98 15.02
CA PRO A 62 46.94 14.73 13.65
C PRO A 62 46.74 13.27 13.21
N PRO A 63 46.61 12.99 11.90
CA PRO A 63 46.47 11.63 11.38
C PRO A 63 47.64 10.71 11.78
N ILE A 64 47.33 9.45 12.07
CA ILE A 64 48.35 8.46 12.41
C ILE A 64 49.01 7.95 11.14
N VAL A 65 50.30 8.26 10.96
CA VAL A 65 51.08 7.80 9.81
C VAL A 65 51.97 6.62 10.23
N GLY A 66 51.64 5.42 9.75
CA GLY A 66 52.42 4.19 9.96
C GLY A 66 52.25 3.56 11.35
N THR A 67 53.18 2.67 11.74
CA THR A 67 53.16 1.93 13.02
C THR A 67 53.87 2.66 14.17
N SER A 68 54.06 3.98 14.06
CA SER A 68 54.92 4.75 14.96
C SER A 68 54.32 4.88 16.38
N PRO A 69 55.14 4.79 17.45
CA PRO A 69 54.66 4.86 18.84
C PRO A 69 54.26 6.27 19.33
N ALA A 70 54.44 7.33 18.52
CA ALA A 70 53.98 8.68 18.85
C ALA A 70 52.46 8.81 18.58
N ARG A 71 51.66 8.18 19.43
CA ARG A 71 50.19 8.06 19.36
C ARG A 71 49.46 9.27 19.97
N ASN A 72 49.84 10.48 19.55
CA ASN A 72 49.33 11.72 20.15
C ASN A 72 48.09 12.29 19.43
N GLY A 73 47.63 11.65 18.35
CA GLY A 73 46.40 12.05 17.68
C GLY A 73 45.19 11.85 18.59
N VAL A 74 44.33 12.85 18.66
CA VAL A 74 43.05 12.76 19.38
C VAL A 74 41.94 12.38 18.41
N VAL A 75 40.95 11.63 18.90
CA VAL A 75 39.79 11.20 18.11
C VAL A 75 39.10 12.41 17.47
N VAL A 76 38.83 12.32 16.18
CA VAL A 76 38.00 13.26 15.42
C VAL A 76 36.57 12.72 15.40
N ASP A 77 35.59 13.59 15.63
CA ASP A 77 34.20 13.17 15.56
C ASP A 77 33.79 12.86 14.11
N ASP A 78 33.04 11.78 13.93
CA ASP A 78 32.48 11.37 12.65
C ASP A 78 31.06 10.79 12.83
N GLU A 79 30.41 10.52 11.71
CA GLU A 79 29.04 10.03 11.69
C GLU A 79 28.85 8.67 12.37
N LEU A 80 29.84 7.77 12.33
CA LEU A 80 29.78 6.48 13.04
C LEU A 80 29.80 6.71 14.55
N LEU A 81 30.73 7.53 15.04
CA LEU A 81 30.83 7.85 16.47
C LEU A 81 29.56 8.54 16.99
N ARG A 82 28.99 9.47 16.21
CA ARG A 82 27.69 10.09 16.54
C ARG A 82 26.58 9.04 16.62
N ALA A 83 26.48 8.14 15.64
CA ALA A 83 25.48 7.08 15.65
C ALA A 83 25.62 6.14 16.86
N CYS A 84 26.84 5.76 17.24
CA CYS A 84 27.09 4.95 18.42
C CYS A 84 26.73 5.68 19.72
N ARG A 85 27.14 6.95 19.88
CA ARG A 85 26.86 7.75 21.09
C ARG A 85 25.36 8.01 21.29
N ASP A 86 24.65 8.30 20.21
CA ASP A 86 23.22 8.62 20.25
C ASP A 86 22.33 7.37 20.33
N GLY A 87 22.93 6.16 20.28
CA GLY A 87 22.20 4.89 20.32
C GLY A 87 21.29 4.69 19.12
N ARG A 88 21.69 5.20 17.94
CA ARG A 88 20.87 5.11 16.72
C ARG A 88 20.79 3.67 16.21
N SER A 89 19.63 3.32 15.65
CA SER A 89 19.35 1.99 15.09
C SER A 89 20.25 1.61 13.92
N ASP A 90 20.79 2.60 13.20
CA ASP A 90 21.67 2.40 12.04
C ASP A 90 23.16 2.24 12.38
N ALA A 91 23.55 2.33 13.67
CA ALA A 91 24.95 2.21 14.10
C ALA A 91 25.61 0.89 13.68
N GLY A 92 24.86 -0.22 13.70
CA GLY A 92 25.34 -1.53 13.24
C GLY A 92 25.65 -1.58 11.75
N LEU A 93 24.81 -0.94 10.93
CA LEU A 93 24.99 -0.82 9.49
C LEU A 93 26.17 0.08 9.16
N LEU A 94 26.31 1.21 9.86
CA LEU A 94 27.46 2.11 9.69
C LEU A 94 28.78 1.43 10.09
N LEU A 95 28.79 0.63 11.16
CA LEU A 95 29.96 -0.16 11.54
C LEU A 95 30.31 -1.19 10.45
N TRP A 96 29.31 -1.87 9.87
CA TRP A 96 29.53 -2.77 8.73
C TRP A 96 30.14 -2.05 7.52
N CYS A 97 29.63 -0.86 7.18
CA CYS A 97 30.19 -0.05 6.11
C CYS A 97 31.63 0.39 6.43
N ALA A 98 31.91 0.81 7.66
CA ALA A 98 33.25 1.17 8.11
C ALA A 98 34.23 -0.02 7.99
N LEU A 99 33.80 -1.24 8.32
CA LEU A 99 34.60 -2.45 8.14
C LEU A 99 34.89 -2.75 6.67
N ASN A 100 33.91 -2.58 5.76
CA ASN A 100 34.14 -2.74 4.32
C ASN A 100 35.10 -1.67 3.78
N ILE A 101 35.01 -0.43 4.28
CA ILE A 101 35.95 0.65 3.93
C ILE A 101 37.37 0.31 4.41
N ALA A 102 37.49 -0.28 5.59
CA ALA A 102 38.77 -0.56 6.24
C ALA A 102 39.49 -1.81 5.69
N ASP A 103 38.78 -2.77 5.09
CA ASP A 103 39.40 -3.97 4.53
C ASP A 103 38.90 -4.31 3.12
N GLY A 104 39.77 -4.12 2.13
CA GLY A 104 39.46 -4.41 0.73
C GLY A 104 39.14 -5.87 0.42
N ARG A 105 39.51 -6.83 1.30
CA ARG A 105 39.09 -8.24 1.15
C ARG A 105 37.63 -8.38 1.54
N LEU A 106 37.19 -7.74 2.64
CA LEU A 106 35.78 -7.74 3.03
C LEU A 106 34.92 -7.02 1.99
N ASP A 107 35.35 -5.84 1.50
CA ASP A 107 34.67 -5.14 0.40
C ASP A 107 34.49 -6.02 -0.83
N ARG A 108 35.56 -6.73 -1.25
CA ARG A 108 35.51 -7.65 -2.38
C ARG A 108 34.51 -8.77 -2.13
N ILE A 109 34.56 -9.42 -0.98
CA ILE A 109 33.63 -10.49 -0.60
C ILE A 109 32.18 -9.98 -0.66
N THR A 110 31.91 -8.83 -0.04
CA THR A 110 30.57 -8.24 -0.04
C THR A 110 30.08 -8.00 -1.47
N ARG A 111 30.89 -7.35 -2.31
CA ARG A 111 30.48 -6.90 -3.64
C ARG A 111 30.42 -8.00 -4.69
N THR A 112 31.32 -8.98 -4.64
CA THR A 112 31.47 -9.96 -5.73
C THR A 112 30.94 -11.34 -5.37
N ILE A 113 30.90 -11.67 -4.07
CA ILE A 113 30.46 -12.97 -3.57
C ILE A 113 29.07 -12.82 -2.93
N LEU A 114 28.93 -12.01 -1.88
CA LEU A 114 27.67 -11.92 -1.13
C LEU A 114 26.55 -11.24 -1.91
N THR A 115 26.87 -10.35 -2.87
CA THR A 115 25.87 -9.65 -3.68
C THR A 115 25.95 -9.95 -5.18
N ASP A 116 24.85 -9.76 -5.89
CA ASP A 116 24.78 -9.71 -7.35
C ASP A 116 25.39 -8.41 -7.94
N ALA A 117 25.25 -8.23 -9.25
CA ALA A 117 25.77 -7.06 -9.96
C ALA A 117 25.00 -5.76 -9.65
N GLN A 118 23.80 -5.87 -9.10
CA GLN A 118 22.94 -4.77 -8.71
C GLN A 118 23.20 -4.35 -7.25
N GLY A 119 23.90 -5.17 -6.47
CA GLY A 119 24.17 -4.92 -5.05
C GLY A 119 23.15 -5.53 -4.11
N LEU A 120 22.36 -6.50 -4.59
CA LEU A 120 21.42 -7.27 -3.78
C LEU A 120 22.09 -8.56 -3.31
N LEU A 121 21.83 -8.96 -2.07
CA LEU A 121 22.34 -10.18 -1.45
C LEU A 121 21.89 -11.41 -2.22
N ARG A 122 22.82 -12.34 -2.43
CA ARG A 122 22.60 -13.66 -3.00
C ARG A 122 22.16 -14.63 -1.89
N PRO A 123 20.88 -15.05 -1.83
CA PRO A 123 20.38 -15.90 -0.76
C PRO A 123 21.19 -17.19 -0.59
N GLU A 124 21.67 -17.77 -1.69
CA GLU A 124 22.49 -18.98 -1.72
C GLU A 124 23.86 -18.80 -1.05
N MET A 125 24.37 -17.57 -0.98
CA MET A 125 25.64 -17.24 -0.32
C MET A 125 25.47 -17.03 1.19
N ILE A 126 24.24 -16.91 1.69
CA ILE A 126 23.94 -16.91 3.13
C ILE A 126 23.82 -18.36 3.63
N ASN A 127 24.84 -19.15 3.32
CA ASN A 127 24.95 -20.55 3.71
C ASN A 127 26.43 -20.84 3.94
N ARG A 128 26.75 -21.39 5.11
CA ARG A 128 28.15 -21.66 5.48
C ARG A 128 28.90 -22.46 4.42
N THR A 129 28.31 -23.53 3.90
CA THR A 129 28.98 -24.42 2.94
C THR A 129 29.21 -23.71 1.61
N LYS A 130 28.19 -23.03 1.07
CA LYS A 130 28.28 -22.33 -0.21
C LYS A 130 29.24 -21.16 -0.17
N LEU A 131 29.19 -20.36 0.90
CA LEU A 131 30.14 -19.26 1.07
C LEU A 131 31.57 -19.77 1.22
N GLN A 132 31.78 -20.85 1.96
CA GLN A 132 33.09 -21.48 2.12
C GLN A 132 33.68 -21.93 0.77
N GLU A 133 32.86 -22.56 -0.08
CA GLU A 133 33.25 -22.97 -1.43
C GLU A 133 33.66 -21.75 -2.28
N ALA A 134 32.84 -20.68 -2.28
CA ALA A 134 33.11 -19.46 -3.03
C ALA A 134 34.38 -18.75 -2.56
N LEU A 135 34.57 -18.62 -1.25
CA LEU A 135 35.77 -18.03 -0.65
C LEU A 135 37.04 -18.82 -0.97
N THR A 136 36.95 -20.16 -0.98
CA THR A 136 38.07 -21.03 -1.35
C THR A 136 38.45 -20.86 -2.82
N ALA A 137 37.45 -20.77 -3.71
CA ALA A 137 37.67 -20.54 -5.12
C ALA A 137 38.30 -19.17 -5.40
N GLU A 138 37.81 -18.11 -4.74
CA GLU A 138 38.37 -16.75 -4.86
C GLU A 138 39.80 -16.65 -4.31
N ALA A 139 40.09 -17.33 -3.19
CA ALA A 139 41.46 -17.39 -2.66
C ALA A 139 42.43 -18.11 -3.62
N ALA A 140 41.95 -19.10 -4.37
CA ALA A 140 42.75 -19.82 -5.35
C ALA A 140 43.02 -18.98 -6.62
N SER A 141 42.05 -18.15 -7.04
CA SER A 141 42.15 -17.32 -8.26
C SER A 141 42.91 -16.01 -8.03
N SER A 142 42.73 -15.36 -6.87
CA SER A 142 43.30 -14.03 -6.58
C SER A 142 44.80 -14.03 -6.32
N GLY A 143 45.37 -15.17 -5.91
CA GLY A 143 46.78 -15.27 -5.49
C GLY A 143 47.10 -14.54 -4.18
N GLU A 144 46.09 -14.00 -3.50
CA GLU A 144 46.22 -13.26 -2.24
C GLU A 144 46.26 -14.26 -1.06
N SER A 145 47.45 -14.43 -0.48
CA SER A 145 47.71 -15.52 0.48
C SER A 145 46.92 -15.42 1.78
N ASP A 146 46.49 -14.21 2.14
CA ASP A 146 45.72 -13.88 3.33
C ASP A 146 44.22 -13.67 3.05
N PHE A 147 43.72 -14.01 1.85
CA PHE A 147 42.29 -14.00 1.57
C PHE A 147 41.55 -15.05 2.44
N PRO A 148 40.42 -14.71 3.09
CA PRO A 148 39.71 -15.63 3.98
C PRO A 148 39.18 -16.82 3.19
N LYS A 149 39.44 -18.03 3.71
CA LYS A 149 39.11 -19.29 3.03
C LYS A 149 38.92 -20.47 3.98
N ASP A 150 38.80 -20.21 5.28
CA ASP A 150 38.63 -21.25 6.30
C ASP A 150 37.26 -21.15 6.97
N ASP A 151 36.81 -22.25 7.54
CA ASP A 151 35.52 -22.40 8.21
C ASP A 151 35.22 -21.31 9.25
N LYS A 152 36.24 -20.86 9.97
CA LYS A 152 36.09 -19.85 11.02
C LYS A 152 35.87 -18.48 10.41
N SER A 153 36.64 -18.14 9.39
CA SER A 153 36.45 -16.92 8.59
C SER A 153 35.05 -16.84 7.99
N THR A 154 34.59 -17.92 7.35
CA THR A 154 33.25 -18.01 6.76
C THR A 154 32.15 -17.81 7.79
N THR A 155 32.25 -18.49 8.93
CA THR A 155 31.27 -18.36 10.03
C THR A 155 31.24 -16.93 10.56
N ASN A 156 32.38 -16.28 10.72
CA ASN A 156 32.48 -14.93 11.25
C ASN A 156 31.92 -13.88 10.27
N ILE A 157 32.14 -14.03 8.97
CA ILE A 157 31.56 -13.14 7.94
C ILE A 157 30.02 -13.23 7.98
N LEU A 158 29.44 -14.44 7.98
CA LEU A 158 27.97 -14.60 8.07
C LEU A 158 27.39 -14.07 9.38
N ARG A 159 28.11 -14.23 10.49
CA ARG A 159 27.70 -13.65 11.78
C ARG A 159 27.80 -12.14 11.78
N LEU A 160 28.75 -11.54 11.06
CA LEU A 160 28.83 -10.09 10.93
C LEU A 160 27.63 -9.55 10.16
N THR A 161 27.22 -10.22 9.08
CA THR A 161 26.03 -9.78 8.32
C THR A 161 24.74 -9.83 9.15
N ASP A 162 24.59 -10.84 10.01
CA ASP A 162 23.49 -10.94 10.99
C ASP A 162 23.58 -9.82 12.04
N LYS A 163 24.70 -9.72 12.75
CA LYS A 163 24.85 -8.80 13.90
C LYS A 163 24.95 -7.33 13.54
N CYS A 164 25.31 -6.99 12.31
CA CYS A 164 25.25 -5.61 11.82
C CYS A 164 23.86 -5.22 11.29
N GLY A 165 22.87 -6.13 11.28
CA GLY A 165 21.50 -5.81 10.93
C GLY A 165 21.21 -5.79 9.42
N LEU A 166 21.92 -6.59 8.61
CA LEU A 166 21.62 -6.71 7.18
C LEU A 166 20.54 -7.75 6.89
N LEU A 167 20.45 -8.79 7.72
CA LEU A 167 19.61 -9.96 7.48
C LEU A 167 19.29 -10.69 8.78
N VAL A 168 18.24 -11.51 8.72
CA VAL A 168 17.98 -12.60 9.67
C VAL A 168 18.35 -13.92 8.98
N PRO A 169 19.29 -14.70 9.54
CA PRO A 169 19.69 -15.97 8.94
C PRO A 169 18.79 -17.13 9.39
N GLN A 170 18.61 -18.12 8.52
CA GLN A 170 18.14 -19.44 8.92
C GLN A 170 19.29 -20.21 9.58
N GLN A 171 19.04 -20.73 10.77
CA GLN A 171 20.03 -21.46 11.55
C GLN A 171 19.60 -22.90 11.81
N HIS A 172 20.55 -23.83 11.72
CA HIS A 172 20.39 -25.19 12.20
C HIS A 172 21.49 -25.49 13.20
N GLY A 173 21.12 -25.58 14.49
CA GLY A 173 22.08 -25.48 15.58
C GLY A 173 22.76 -24.11 15.58
N GLY A 174 24.09 -24.08 15.76
CA GLY A 174 24.87 -22.83 15.75
C GLY A 174 25.39 -22.38 14.38
N SER A 175 24.95 -23.03 13.29
CA SER A 175 25.41 -22.74 11.92
C SER A 175 24.32 -22.07 11.08
N ILE A 176 24.73 -21.06 10.31
CA ILE A 176 23.88 -20.39 9.32
C ILE A 176 23.81 -21.28 8.06
N VAL A 177 22.60 -21.70 7.71
CA VAL A 177 22.32 -22.65 6.62
C VAL A 177 21.46 -22.04 5.51
N GLY A 178 20.97 -20.83 5.70
CA GLY A 178 20.18 -20.11 4.70
C GLY A 178 19.91 -18.68 5.12
N LEU A 179 19.27 -17.95 4.23
CA LEU A 179 18.69 -16.63 4.48
C LEU A 179 17.22 -16.80 4.87
N ASP A 180 16.81 -16.23 6.01
CA ASP A 180 15.38 -16.17 6.36
C ASP A 180 14.74 -14.95 5.71
N ARG A 181 15.30 -13.77 6.02
CA ARG A 181 14.93 -12.51 5.38
C ARG A 181 16.08 -11.51 5.40
N THR A 182 16.07 -10.58 4.45
CA THR A 182 16.86 -9.36 4.51
C THR A 182 16.17 -8.34 5.42
N LEU A 183 16.95 -7.41 5.98
CA LEU A 183 16.44 -6.33 6.82
C LEU A 183 16.40 -5.00 6.03
N PRO A 184 15.60 -4.02 6.46
CA PRO A 184 15.62 -2.66 5.94
C PRO A 184 16.97 -1.98 6.19
N THR A 185 17.49 -1.30 5.18
CA THR A 185 18.85 -0.71 5.22
C THR A 185 18.90 0.69 4.62
N ARG A 186 17.84 1.12 3.91
CA ARG A 186 17.83 2.42 3.23
C ARG A 186 17.98 3.61 4.18
N GLU A 187 17.54 3.47 5.42
CA GLU A 187 17.64 4.53 6.43
C GLU A 187 19.09 4.88 6.76
N ALA A 188 20.03 3.95 6.61
CA ALA A 188 21.46 4.20 6.83
C ALA A 188 22.12 4.98 5.69
N VAL A 189 21.47 5.14 4.53
CA VAL A 189 22.08 5.75 3.34
C VAL A 189 22.51 7.20 3.56
N PRO A 190 21.67 8.11 4.12
CA PRO A 190 22.10 9.49 4.38
C PRO A 190 23.30 9.58 5.32
N ALA A 191 23.31 8.75 6.37
CA ALA A 191 24.41 8.67 7.33
C ALA A 191 25.68 8.12 6.68
N LEU A 192 25.58 7.07 5.86
CA LEU A 192 26.70 6.51 5.12
C LEU A 192 27.31 7.54 4.15
N VAL A 193 26.49 8.30 3.42
CA VAL A 193 26.96 9.37 2.53
C VAL A 193 27.68 10.46 3.33
N THR A 194 27.17 10.82 4.51
CA THR A 194 27.81 11.78 5.42
C THR A 194 29.17 11.24 5.91
N MET A 195 29.20 10.00 6.40
CA MET A 195 30.41 9.32 6.88
C MET A 195 31.51 9.28 5.80
N LEU A 196 31.14 8.94 4.56
CA LEU A 196 32.08 8.93 3.43
C LEU A 196 32.59 10.32 3.07
N GLY A 197 31.73 11.34 3.14
CA GLY A 197 32.11 12.75 2.93
C GLY A 197 33.09 13.26 3.97
N GLU A 198 32.86 12.96 5.25
CA GLU A 198 33.77 13.31 6.35
C GLU A 198 35.13 12.62 6.21
N LYS A 199 35.12 11.32 5.85
CA LYS A 199 36.36 10.56 5.61
C LYS A 199 37.17 11.11 4.43
N LEU A 200 36.51 11.55 3.36
CA LEU A 200 37.18 12.25 2.25
C LEU A 200 37.86 13.54 2.73
N ALA A 201 37.15 14.36 3.50
CA ALA A 201 37.67 15.63 4.00
C ALA A 201 38.93 15.43 4.88
N GLN A 202 38.95 14.37 5.69
CA GLN A 202 40.11 14.01 6.53
C GLN A 202 41.35 13.63 5.71
N HIS A 203 41.17 13.07 4.52
CA HIS A 203 42.27 12.80 3.59
C HIS A 203 42.59 13.98 2.65
N HIS A 204 42.06 15.17 2.95
CA HIS A 204 42.18 16.37 2.12
C HIS A 204 41.68 16.17 0.68
N LEU A 205 40.70 15.27 0.50
CA LEU A 205 39.99 15.05 -0.74
C LEU A 205 38.61 15.71 -0.64
N GLY A 206 38.21 16.47 -1.66
CA GLY A 206 36.88 17.06 -1.74
C GLY A 206 36.06 16.39 -2.83
N ALA A 207 34.86 15.90 -2.49
CA ALA A 207 33.87 15.60 -3.51
C ALA A 207 33.37 16.93 -4.12
N ALA A 208 33.06 16.94 -5.42
CA ALA A 208 32.33 18.06 -6.01
C ALA A 208 30.98 18.24 -5.29
N GLU A 209 30.50 19.47 -5.20
CA GLU A 209 29.22 19.77 -4.54
C GLU A 209 28.09 18.93 -5.16
N GLY A 210 27.33 18.22 -4.31
CA GLY A 210 26.27 17.29 -4.76
C GLY A 210 26.75 15.93 -5.30
N ALA A 211 28.06 15.66 -5.39
CA ALA A 211 28.59 14.40 -5.92
C ALA A 211 28.72 13.26 -4.88
N GLY A 212 28.38 13.49 -3.61
CA GLY A 212 28.56 12.52 -2.53
C GLY A 212 27.85 11.18 -2.76
N VAL A 213 26.64 11.22 -3.33
CA VAL A 213 25.85 10.02 -3.66
C VAL A 213 26.51 9.20 -4.75
N GLU A 214 26.94 9.83 -5.84
CA GLU A 214 27.61 9.14 -6.94
C GLU A 214 29.01 8.65 -6.54
N PHE A 215 29.70 9.36 -5.65
CA PHE A 215 30.94 8.88 -5.05
C PHE A 215 30.71 7.60 -4.24
N ALA A 216 29.69 7.58 -3.38
CA ALA A 216 29.34 6.40 -2.60
C ALA A 216 28.99 5.21 -3.51
N LEU A 217 28.19 5.44 -4.55
CA LEU A 217 27.88 4.41 -5.57
C LEU A 217 29.13 3.93 -6.32
N GLY A 218 30.04 4.84 -6.68
CA GLY A 218 31.32 4.49 -7.32
C GLY A 218 32.22 3.64 -6.44
N MET A 219 32.13 3.79 -5.11
CA MET A 219 32.80 2.90 -4.16
C MET A 219 32.12 1.53 -4.01
N GLY A 220 30.85 1.40 -4.41
CA GLY A 220 30.03 0.20 -4.23
C GLY A 220 29.22 0.21 -2.94
N ALA A 221 28.96 1.38 -2.35
CA ALA A 221 28.25 1.51 -1.08
C ALA A 221 26.85 0.88 -1.06
N ASN A 222 26.19 0.81 -2.22
CA ASN A 222 24.90 0.14 -2.36
C ASN A 222 24.98 -1.37 -2.10
N HIS A 223 26.10 -2.02 -2.43
CA HIS A 223 26.33 -3.44 -2.12
C HIS A 223 26.42 -3.67 -0.61
N TRP A 224 27.00 -2.73 0.13
CA TRP A 224 27.15 -2.87 1.58
C TRP A 224 25.81 -2.82 2.30
N LEU A 225 24.81 -2.15 1.72
CA LEU A 225 23.48 -1.99 2.29
C LEU A 225 22.43 -2.86 1.60
N ASN A 226 22.78 -3.80 0.71
CA ASN A 226 21.78 -4.63 0.01
C ASN A 226 20.74 -3.78 -0.78
N LEU A 227 21.21 -2.81 -1.57
CA LEU A 227 20.35 -1.91 -2.34
C LEU A 227 20.77 -1.86 -3.81
N ALA A 228 19.79 -1.78 -4.71
CA ALA A 228 20.01 -1.43 -6.09
C ALA A 228 20.47 0.05 -6.20
N PRO A 229 21.18 0.45 -7.27
CA PRO A 229 21.65 1.83 -7.41
C PRO A 229 20.50 2.86 -7.45
N ALA A 230 19.34 2.48 -7.98
CA ALA A 230 18.16 3.34 -7.99
C ALA A 230 17.57 3.52 -6.59
N GLU A 231 17.49 2.45 -5.79
CA GLU A 231 17.01 2.47 -4.40
C GLU A 231 17.95 3.31 -3.52
N PHE A 232 19.27 3.15 -3.69
CA PHE A 232 20.27 3.95 -2.99
C PHE A 232 20.13 5.45 -3.29
N ARG A 233 19.94 5.84 -4.56
CA ARG A 233 19.70 7.25 -4.92
C ARG A 233 18.41 7.79 -4.32
N ALA A 234 17.34 7.00 -4.36
CA ALA A 234 16.05 7.38 -3.78
C ALA A 234 16.17 7.60 -2.26
N ALA A 235 16.90 6.73 -1.57
CA ALA A 235 17.19 6.84 -0.15
C ALA A 235 18.04 8.08 0.18
N ALA A 236 19.09 8.33 -0.62
CA ALA A 236 19.99 9.48 -0.43
C ALA A 236 19.32 10.84 -0.70
N ALA A 237 18.35 10.89 -1.62
CA ALA A 237 17.61 12.11 -1.94
C ALA A 237 16.65 12.58 -0.83
N GLY A 238 16.64 11.93 0.34
CA GLY A 238 15.81 12.35 1.47
C GLY A 238 14.34 11.96 1.34
N LYS A 239 13.99 11.00 0.46
CA LYS A 239 12.65 10.39 0.48
C LYS A 239 12.34 9.51 1.70
N PRO A 240 13.26 9.16 2.62
CA PRO A 240 12.90 8.87 3.99
C PRO A 240 12.94 10.18 4.79
N GLY A 241 11.98 11.08 4.57
CA GLY A 241 11.78 12.25 5.43
C GLY A 241 11.40 11.83 6.85
N ASN A 242 11.69 12.69 7.84
CA ASN A 242 11.20 12.56 9.21
C ASN A 242 9.71 12.20 9.22
N ALA A 243 9.29 11.42 10.22
CA ALA A 243 7.88 11.06 10.41
C ALA A 243 6.99 12.31 10.26
N GLN A 244 6.07 12.26 9.29
CA GLN A 244 5.13 13.33 9.05
C GLN A 244 3.97 13.23 10.06
N PRO A 245 3.40 14.37 10.50
CA PRO A 245 2.20 14.32 11.32
C PRO A 245 1.06 13.63 10.55
N VAL A 246 0.25 12.85 11.27
CA VAL A 246 -0.87 12.12 10.66
C VAL A 246 -1.88 13.11 10.09
N SER A 247 -2.26 12.90 8.82
CA SER A 247 -3.32 13.65 8.15
C SER A 247 -4.63 13.62 8.95
N GLN A 248 -5.27 14.76 9.14
CA GLN A 248 -6.56 14.84 9.83
C GLN A 248 -7.71 14.82 8.82
N ARG A 249 -8.63 13.86 9.00
CA ARG A 249 -9.85 13.78 8.20
C ARG A 249 -10.76 14.96 8.51
N GLY A 250 -11.31 15.58 7.46
CA GLY A 250 -12.37 16.58 7.59
C GLY A 250 -13.71 15.96 8.00
N PRO A 251 -14.77 16.76 8.20
CA PRO A 251 -16.11 16.24 8.45
C PRO A 251 -16.57 15.35 7.30
N ILE A 252 -17.34 14.30 7.61
CA ILE A 252 -17.89 13.37 6.61
C ILE A 252 -18.81 14.17 5.66
N PRO A 253 -18.59 14.15 4.34
CA PRO A 253 -19.50 14.73 3.37
C PRO A 253 -20.90 14.10 3.48
N GLY A 254 -21.95 14.91 3.36
CA GLY A 254 -23.33 14.44 3.59
C GLY A 254 -23.77 13.28 2.69
N ASP A 255 -23.26 13.21 1.47
CA ASP A 255 -23.52 12.11 0.54
C ASP A 255 -22.76 10.82 0.87
N LEU A 256 -21.75 10.88 1.73
CA LEU A 256 -21.02 9.72 2.25
C LEU A 256 -21.52 9.27 3.62
N ALA A 257 -22.44 10.01 4.26
CA ALA A 257 -22.85 9.77 5.65
C ALA A 257 -23.35 8.34 5.88
N GLU A 258 -24.24 7.84 5.02
CA GLU A 258 -24.78 6.49 5.13
C GLU A 258 -23.70 5.42 4.91
N LEU A 259 -22.83 5.58 3.91
CA LEU A 259 -21.72 4.66 3.67
C LEU A 259 -20.75 4.62 4.86
N ALA A 260 -20.37 5.78 5.38
CA ALA A 260 -19.48 5.89 6.53
C ALA A 260 -20.08 5.25 7.78
N GLU A 261 -21.36 5.49 8.07
CA GLU A 261 -22.08 4.89 9.20
C GLU A 261 -22.10 3.35 9.09
N GLN A 262 -22.43 2.81 7.90
CA GLN A 262 -22.47 1.36 7.71
C GLN A 262 -21.07 0.72 7.75
N LEU A 263 -20.04 1.42 7.26
CA LEU A 263 -18.65 0.97 7.38
C LEU A 263 -18.17 0.98 8.83
N GLU A 264 -18.54 1.99 9.61
CA GLU A 264 -18.23 2.02 11.05
C GLU A 264 -18.89 0.85 11.78
N ARG A 265 -20.14 0.53 11.45
CA ARG A 265 -20.91 -0.55 12.08
C ARG A 265 -20.45 -1.95 11.68
N ARG A 266 -20.20 -2.18 10.40
CA ARG A 266 -20.01 -3.54 9.84
C ARG A 266 -18.69 -3.74 9.12
N ARG A 267 -17.93 -2.70 8.78
CA ARG A 267 -16.62 -2.76 8.08
C ARG A 267 -16.64 -3.43 6.71
N GLN A 268 -17.81 -3.83 6.21
CA GLN A 268 -17.97 -4.35 4.86
C GLN A 268 -19.33 -3.95 4.29
N VAL A 269 -19.30 -3.18 3.21
CA VAL A 269 -20.47 -2.64 2.54
C VAL A 269 -20.38 -2.95 1.05
N VAL A 270 -21.50 -3.30 0.43
CA VAL A 270 -21.67 -3.40 -1.02
C VAL A 270 -22.60 -2.29 -1.46
N LEU A 271 -22.11 -1.43 -2.34
CA LEU A 271 -22.91 -0.47 -3.09
C LEU A 271 -23.52 -1.21 -4.28
N GLN A 272 -24.84 -1.38 -4.32
CA GLN A 272 -25.53 -2.06 -5.42
C GLN A 272 -26.51 -1.13 -6.12
N GLY A 273 -26.73 -1.37 -7.40
CA GLY A 273 -27.72 -0.64 -8.17
C GLY A 273 -27.48 -0.69 -9.68
N PRO A 274 -28.31 0.02 -10.44
CA PRO A 274 -28.25 0.03 -11.90
C PRO A 274 -26.93 0.63 -12.44
N PRO A 275 -26.62 0.43 -13.73
CA PRO A 275 -25.46 1.06 -14.36
C PRO A 275 -25.58 2.59 -14.30
N GLY A 276 -24.45 3.27 -14.05
CA GLY A 276 -24.38 4.74 -14.09
C GLY A 276 -24.91 5.49 -12.86
N VAL A 277 -25.23 4.80 -11.75
CA VAL A 277 -25.66 5.45 -10.49
C VAL A 277 -24.50 5.95 -9.61
N GLY A 278 -23.25 5.78 -10.04
CA GLY A 278 -22.08 6.34 -9.36
C GLY A 278 -21.53 5.51 -8.19
N LYS A 279 -21.75 4.18 -8.17
CA LYS A 279 -21.22 3.27 -7.12
C LYS A 279 -19.71 3.41 -6.93
N THR A 280 -18.94 3.22 -8.00
CA THR A 280 -17.46 3.34 -7.98
C THR A 280 -17.02 4.77 -7.71
N TYR A 281 -17.80 5.77 -8.13
CA TYR A 281 -17.55 7.18 -7.80
C TYR A 281 -17.69 7.43 -6.28
N LEU A 282 -18.76 6.93 -5.66
CA LEU A 282 -18.98 7.07 -4.21
C LEU A 282 -17.88 6.36 -3.40
N ALA A 283 -17.50 5.15 -3.81
CA ALA A 283 -16.40 4.41 -3.21
C ALA A 283 -15.07 5.18 -3.28
N ARG A 284 -14.74 5.76 -4.44
CA ARG A 284 -13.53 6.61 -4.60
C ARG A 284 -13.61 7.91 -3.81
N ARG A 285 -14.79 8.54 -3.75
CA ARG A 285 -15.00 9.75 -2.95
C ARG A 285 -14.82 9.48 -1.46
N TYR A 286 -15.21 8.30 -0.97
CA TYR A 286 -14.90 7.85 0.39
C TYR A 286 -13.38 7.76 0.61
N ILE A 287 -12.63 7.21 -0.34
CA ILE A 287 -11.15 7.17 -0.27
C ILE A 287 -10.55 8.58 -0.23
N ASP A 288 -11.01 9.49 -1.10
CA ASP A 288 -10.51 10.86 -1.13
C ASP A 288 -10.72 11.56 0.23
N TRP A 289 -11.89 11.37 0.84
CA TRP A 289 -12.17 11.85 2.20
C TRP A 289 -11.29 11.16 3.26
N ALA A 290 -11.24 9.83 3.26
CA ALA A 290 -10.53 9.02 4.26
C ALA A 290 -9.02 9.27 4.23
N THR A 291 -8.46 9.61 3.07
CA THR A 291 -7.04 9.94 2.86
C THR A 291 -6.74 11.43 3.00
N SER A 292 -7.75 12.26 3.30
CA SER A 292 -7.62 13.73 3.38
C SER A 292 -7.06 14.34 2.08
N GLY A 293 -7.51 13.84 0.93
CA GLY A 293 -7.07 14.28 -0.40
C GLY A 293 -5.74 13.70 -0.87
N ARG A 294 -5.14 12.76 -0.12
CA ARG A 294 -3.86 12.11 -0.45
C ARG A 294 -4.04 10.69 -1.00
N ALA A 295 -5.05 10.49 -1.85
CA ALA A 295 -5.42 9.16 -2.35
C ALA A 295 -4.23 8.46 -3.04
N GLU A 296 -3.50 9.16 -3.92
CA GLU A 296 -2.36 8.55 -4.63
C GLU A 296 -1.20 8.18 -3.69
N ASP A 297 -0.84 9.06 -2.73
CA ASP A 297 0.20 8.77 -1.72
C ASP A 297 -0.16 7.58 -0.83
N SER A 298 -1.47 7.35 -0.64
CA SER A 298 -2.06 6.37 0.26
C SER A 298 -2.35 5.03 -0.41
N ARG A 299 -2.11 4.92 -1.72
CA ARG A 299 -2.41 3.70 -2.46
C ARG A 299 -1.34 2.65 -2.22
N LEU A 300 -1.73 1.44 -1.84
CA LEU A 300 -0.83 0.35 -1.48
C LEU A 300 0.19 0.03 -2.59
N GLN A 301 -0.23 -0.06 -3.86
CA GLN A 301 0.72 -0.26 -4.98
C GLN A 301 1.77 0.86 -5.08
N GLY A 302 1.38 2.11 -4.81
CA GLY A 302 2.30 3.25 -4.82
C GLY A 302 3.32 3.15 -3.69
N ILE A 303 2.86 2.79 -2.48
CA ILE A 303 3.73 2.56 -1.33
C ILE A 303 4.71 1.41 -1.61
N LEU A 304 4.23 0.29 -2.16
CA LEU A 304 5.06 -0.85 -2.54
C LEU A 304 6.10 -0.49 -3.61
N ALA A 305 5.73 0.33 -4.60
CA ALA A 305 6.63 0.76 -5.66
C ALA A 305 7.77 1.65 -5.15
N ASP A 306 7.51 2.45 -4.12
CA ASP A 306 8.51 3.31 -3.46
C ASP A 306 9.43 2.54 -2.50
N LEU A 307 8.97 1.40 -1.98
CA LEU A 307 9.74 0.56 -1.06
C LEU A 307 10.74 -0.34 -1.82
N PRO A 308 11.99 -0.45 -1.34
CA PRO A 308 12.94 -1.45 -1.82
C PRO A 308 12.36 -2.86 -1.75
N ALA A 309 12.83 -3.77 -2.61
CA ALA A 309 12.29 -5.13 -2.65
C ALA A 309 12.40 -5.89 -1.31
N ASN A 310 13.43 -5.58 -0.51
CA ASN A 310 13.64 -6.12 0.84
C ASN A 310 12.80 -5.47 1.95
N GLU A 311 12.01 -4.45 1.63
CA GLU A 311 11.20 -3.67 2.58
C GLU A 311 9.71 -3.68 2.19
N ARG A 312 9.21 -4.80 1.66
CA ARG A 312 7.82 -4.96 1.21
C ARG A 312 7.01 -5.94 2.05
N ARG A 313 7.46 -6.23 3.28
CA ARG A 313 6.68 -7.03 4.22
C ARG A 313 5.58 -6.18 4.87
N PRO A 314 4.55 -6.80 5.47
CA PRO A 314 3.50 -6.06 6.15
C PRO A 314 4.01 -5.03 7.16
N GLU A 315 5.03 -5.37 7.97
CA GLU A 315 5.60 -4.45 8.96
C GLU A 315 6.31 -3.24 8.33
N ASP A 316 6.97 -3.44 7.19
CA ASP A 316 7.69 -2.38 6.47
C ASP A 316 6.70 -1.39 5.84
N ILE A 317 5.62 -1.94 5.26
CA ILE A 317 4.53 -1.14 4.67
C ILE A 317 3.84 -0.33 5.77
N ALA A 318 3.55 -0.96 6.92
CA ALA A 318 2.94 -0.26 8.05
C ALA A 318 3.85 0.85 8.60
N ALA A 319 5.15 0.59 8.74
CA ALA A 319 6.13 1.59 9.14
C ALA A 319 6.16 2.76 8.14
N GLU A 320 6.11 2.48 6.83
CA GLU A 320 6.08 3.51 5.79
C GLU A 320 4.78 4.33 5.80
N VAL A 321 3.63 3.69 6.05
CA VAL A 321 2.32 4.37 6.24
C VAL A 321 2.39 5.35 7.41
N ILE A 322 2.92 4.90 8.56
CA ILE A 322 3.10 5.73 9.76
C ILE A 322 4.08 6.87 9.48
N ARG A 323 5.22 6.58 8.87
CA ARG A 323 6.25 7.57 8.54
C ARG A 323 5.72 8.66 7.60
N ARG A 324 4.89 8.30 6.62
CA ARG A 324 4.23 9.24 5.70
C ARG A 324 3.08 10.02 6.35
N GLY A 325 2.72 9.72 7.61
CA GLY A 325 1.60 10.35 8.31
C GLY A 325 0.27 10.09 7.61
N LEU A 326 0.07 8.91 7.03
CA LEU A 326 -1.17 8.61 6.30
C LEU A 326 -2.28 8.21 7.27
N SER A 327 -3.49 8.75 7.06
CA SER A 327 -4.69 8.39 7.83
C SER A 327 -5.36 7.11 7.32
N THR A 328 -5.01 6.67 6.12
CA THR A 328 -5.63 5.55 5.42
C THR A 328 -4.60 4.95 4.47
N VAL A 329 -4.61 3.62 4.32
CA VAL A 329 -3.96 2.91 3.21
C VAL A 329 -5.05 2.21 2.40
N TRP A 330 -5.00 2.27 1.09
CA TRP A 330 -6.08 1.69 0.28
C TRP A 330 -5.62 1.06 -1.02
N ASP A 331 -6.46 0.21 -1.59
CA ASP A 331 -6.34 -0.21 -2.98
C ASP A 331 -7.70 -0.61 -3.57
N ILE A 332 -7.71 -0.94 -4.85
CA ILE A 332 -8.89 -1.40 -5.58
C ILE A 332 -8.55 -2.64 -6.41
N VAL A 333 -9.45 -3.61 -6.38
CA VAL A 333 -9.44 -4.78 -7.28
C VAL A 333 -10.78 -4.89 -7.96
N GLN A 334 -10.77 -5.33 -9.21
CA GLN A 334 -11.98 -5.62 -9.97
C GLN A 334 -12.11 -7.13 -10.17
N PHE A 335 -13.25 -7.70 -9.81
CA PHE A 335 -13.50 -9.12 -10.01
C PHE A 335 -13.94 -9.41 -11.44
N HIS A 336 -13.54 -10.59 -11.92
CA HIS A 336 -13.89 -11.11 -13.23
C HIS A 336 -13.97 -12.64 -13.19
N PRO A 337 -14.58 -13.31 -14.19
CA PRO A 337 -14.82 -14.76 -14.13
C PRO A 337 -13.56 -15.63 -13.96
N GLY A 338 -12.39 -15.14 -14.39
CA GLY A 338 -11.11 -15.84 -14.19
C GLY A 338 -10.35 -15.48 -12.91
N TYR A 339 -10.94 -14.70 -11.99
CA TYR A 339 -10.29 -14.27 -10.74
C TYR A 339 -10.53 -15.33 -9.66
N ASP A 340 -9.48 -15.78 -8.97
CA ASP A 340 -9.60 -16.85 -7.99
C ASP A 340 -8.94 -16.53 -6.63
N TYR A 341 -8.96 -17.52 -5.71
CA TYR A 341 -8.35 -17.42 -4.39
C TYR A 341 -6.86 -17.03 -4.46
N THR A 342 -6.12 -17.56 -5.45
CA THR A 342 -4.68 -17.33 -5.62
C THR A 342 -4.36 -15.96 -6.21
N ASP A 343 -5.35 -15.25 -6.75
CA ASP A 343 -5.22 -13.86 -7.12
C ASP A 343 -5.51 -12.91 -5.94
N PHE A 344 -6.36 -13.34 -5.01
CA PHE A 344 -6.93 -12.47 -3.97
C PHE A 344 -6.32 -12.64 -2.59
N VAL A 345 -6.17 -13.90 -2.14
CA VAL A 345 -5.84 -14.25 -0.75
C VAL A 345 -4.36 -14.63 -0.62
N ARG A 346 -3.95 -15.81 -1.05
CA ARG A 346 -2.54 -16.30 -0.95
C ARG A 346 -2.24 -17.21 -2.13
N ALA A 347 -1.00 -17.21 -2.61
CA ALA A 347 -0.58 -18.08 -3.71
C ALA A 347 0.84 -18.60 -3.55
N LEU A 348 1.12 -19.76 -4.15
CA LEU A 348 2.48 -20.22 -4.43
C LEU A 348 2.99 -19.56 -5.71
N VAL A 349 4.01 -18.71 -5.59
CA VAL A 349 4.64 -18.02 -6.71
C VAL A 349 5.91 -18.77 -7.10
N ALA A 350 6.05 -19.05 -8.40
CA ALA A 350 7.26 -19.65 -8.96
C ALA A 350 8.38 -18.59 -9.02
N GLU A 351 9.50 -18.86 -8.36
CA GLU A 351 10.68 -18.01 -8.36
C GLU A 351 11.86 -18.77 -8.96
N PRO A 352 12.59 -18.19 -9.92
CA PRO A 352 13.78 -18.84 -10.49
C PRO A 352 14.88 -18.90 -9.43
N VAL A 353 15.52 -20.06 -9.32
CA VAL A 353 16.70 -20.27 -8.48
C VAL A 353 17.80 -20.94 -9.30
N GLU A 354 19.04 -20.88 -8.84
CA GLU A 354 20.15 -21.53 -9.53
C GLU A 354 19.86 -23.04 -9.70
N GLY A 355 19.69 -23.48 -10.95
CA GLY A 355 19.40 -24.87 -11.30
C GLY A 355 17.92 -25.30 -11.27
N GLY A 356 16.96 -24.38 -11.11
CA GLY A 356 15.53 -24.74 -11.16
C GLY A 356 14.55 -23.62 -10.83
N VAL A 357 13.39 -24.02 -10.28
CA VAL A 357 12.32 -23.12 -9.81
C VAL A 357 11.93 -23.55 -8.40
N THR A 358 11.75 -22.59 -7.50
CA THR A 358 11.15 -22.79 -6.19
C THR A 358 9.73 -22.21 -6.17
N PHE A 359 8.87 -22.71 -5.29
CA PHE A 359 7.52 -22.18 -5.09
C PHE A 359 7.44 -21.54 -3.71
N THR A 360 7.33 -20.21 -3.69
CA THR A 360 7.30 -19.43 -2.47
C THR A 360 5.86 -18.98 -2.19
N PRO A 361 5.28 -19.29 -1.03
CA PRO A 361 3.96 -18.78 -0.66
C PRO A 361 4.04 -17.26 -0.43
N ARG A 362 3.13 -16.52 -1.04
CA ARG A 362 3.09 -15.05 -0.99
C ARG A 362 1.69 -14.55 -0.63
N HIS A 363 1.68 -13.43 0.08
CA HIS A 363 0.49 -12.62 0.24
C HIS A 363 -0.02 -12.14 -1.14
N LYS A 364 -1.34 -12.06 -1.25
CA LYS A 364 -2.03 -11.34 -2.32
C LYS A 364 -2.79 -10.18 -1.71
N ILE A 365 -3.44 -9.38 -2.54
CA ILE A 365 -3.95 -8.06 -2.17
C ILE A 365 -4.76 -8.04 -0.88
N PHE A 366 -5.71 -8.98 -0.68
CA PHE A 366 -6.52 -9.01 0.53
C PHE A 366 -5.66 -9.36 1.75
N SER A 367 -4.89 -10.44 1.68
CA SER A 367 -4.12 -10.89 2.84
C SER A 367 -2.97 -9.97 3.19
N LEU A 368 -2.38 -9.29 2.20
CA LEU A 368 -1.40 -8.24 2.42
C LEU A 368 -2.04 -7.06 3.15
N MET A 369 -3.18 -6.57 2.68
CA MET A 369 -3.90 -5.47 3.32
C MET A 369 -4.33 -5.82 4.77
N ALA A 370 -4.78 -7.06 4.99
CA ALA A 370 -5.13 -7.56 6.32
C ALA A 370 -3.91 -7.63 7.25
N SER A 371 -2.77 -8.15 6.78
CA SER A 371 -1.53 -8.17 7.56
C SER A 371 -1.02 -6.76 7.87
N VAL A 372 -1.04 -5.84 6.90
CA VAL A 372 -0.68 -4.43 7.12
C VAL A 372 -1.57 -3.78 8.18
N GLY A 373 -2.88 -4.06 8.15
CA GLY A 373 -3.80 -3.57 9.18
C GLY A 373 -3.49 -4.07 10.59
N GLN A 374 -3.02 -5.32 10.74
CA GLN A 374 -2.57 -5.86 12.02
C GLN A 374 -1.29 -5.20 12.52
N GLU A 375 -0.33 -4.98 11.62
CA GLU A 375 0.94 -4.30 11.96
C GLU A 375 0.70 -2.84 12.36
N LEU A 376 -0.20 -2.14 11.66
CA LEU A 376 -0.63 -0.79 12.04
C LEU A 376 -1.26 -0.76 13.44
N ALA A 377 -2.15 -1.71 13.75
CA ALA A 377 -2.77 -1.80 15.07
C ALA A 377 -1.73 -2.13 16.16
N THR A 378 -0.80 -3.03 15.89
CA THR A 378 0.29 -3.40 16.80
C THR A 378 1.21 -2.22 17.10
N ALA A 379 1.48 -1.37 16.10
CA ALA A 379 2.23 -0.14 16.26
C ALA A 379 1.43 1.02 16.91
N GLY A 380 0.16 0.79 17.30
CA GLY A 380 -0.71 1.81 17.89
C GLY A 380 -1.18 2.88 16.90
N SER A 381 -1.12 2.62 15.59
CA SER A 381 -1.59 3.52 14.55
C SER A 381 -3.10 3.38 14.33
N ASN A 382 -3.77 4.52 14.14
CA ASN A 382 -5.19 4.58 13.77
C ASN A 382 -5.41 4.66 12.24
N ALA A 383 -4.37 4.43 11.44
CA ALA A 383 -4.50 4.43 9.99
C ALA A 383 -5.42 3.28 9.54
N GLU A 384 -6.43 3.59 8.73
CA GLU A 384 -7.44 2.63 8.31
C GLU A 384 -7.03 1.95 6.99
N PRO A 385 -6.97 0.61 6.93
CA PRO A 385 -6.86 -0.08 5.66
C PRO A 385 -8.24 -0.20 4.99
N VAL A 386 -8.33 0.19 3.71
CA VAL A 386 -9.57 0.17 2.92
C VAL A 386 -9.34 -0.56 1.59
N LEU A 387 -10.14 -1.57 1.28
CA LEU A 387 -10.07 -2.29 0.01
C LEU A 387 -11.38 -2.17 -0.76
N ILE A 388 -11.32 -1.61 -1.98
CA ILE A 388 -12.46 -1.57 -2.90
C ILE A 388 -12.51 -2.87 -3.72
N LEU A 389 -13.68 -3.50 -3.72
CA LEU A 389 -13.98 -4.72 -4.50
C LEU A 389 -14.96 -4.36 -5.62
N ASP A 390 -14.43 -3.89 -6.74
CA ASP A 390 -15.24 -3.44 -7.87
C ASP A 390 -15.82 -4.65 -8.62
N GLU A 391 -17.08 -4.56 -9.03
CA GLU A 391 -17.79 -5.63 -9.74
C GLU A 391 -17.78 -6.98 -8.98
N ILE A 392 -18.01 -6.93 -7.66
CA ILE A 392 -17.82 -8.08 -6.74
C ILE A 392 -18.61 -9.33 -7.15
N ASN A 393 -19.70 -9.17 -7.91
CA ASN A 393 -20.53 -10.28 -8.37
C ASN A 393 -20.03 -10.95 -9.66
N ARG A 394 -19.08 -10.37 -10.39
CA ARG A 394 -18.55 -10.93 -11.65
C ARG A 394 -17.57 -12.10 -11.47
N GLY A 395 -17.18 -12.43 -10.23
CA GLY A 395 -16.35 -13.59 -9.90
C GLY A 395 -17.12 -14.64 -9.10
N ASP A 396 -16.60 -15.87 -9.04
CA ASP A 396 -17.09 -16.89 -8.10
C ASP A 396 -16.66 -16.51 -6.69
N ILE A 397 -17.52 -15.78 -5.98
CA ILE A 397 -17.13 -15.17 -4.70
C ILE A 397 -16.85 -16.22 -3.63
N ALA A 398 -17.53 -17.36 -3.66
CA ALA A 398 -17.30 -18.45 -2.71
C ALA A 398 -15.89 -19.02 -2.90
N ASN A 399 -15.48 -19.23 -4.16
CA ASN A 399 -14.13 -19.68 -4.49
C ASN A 399 -13.06 -18.62 -4.17
N ILE A 400 -13.32 -17.34 -4.50
CA ILE A 400 -12.36 -16.24 -4.28
C ILE A 400 -12.10 -16.02 -2.78
N PHE A 401 -13.16 -16.00 -1.95
CA PHE A 401 -13.02 -15.72 -0.51
C PHE A 401 -12.60 -16.95 0.29
N GLY A 402 -13.04 -18.17 -0.08
CA GLY A 402 -12.71 -19.37 0.68
C GLY A 402 -13.01 -19.22 2.18
N GLU A 403 -11.99 -19.41 3.01
CA GLU A 403 -12.05 -19.27 4.47
C GLU A 403 -12.31 -17.83 4.96
N LEU A 404 -12.13 -16.82 4.11
CA LEU A 404 -12.40 -15.43 4.47
C LEU A 404 -13.86 -15.17 4.78
N LEU A 405 -14.80 -15.97 4.24
CA LEU A 405 -16.22 -15.86 4.60
C LEU A 405 -16.45 -16.06 6.11
N TYR A 406 -15.64 -16.91 6.75
CA TYR A 406 -15.62 -17.07 8.19
C TYR A 406 -14.86 -15.92 8.86
N ALA A 407 -13.68 -15.56 8.35
CA ALA A 407 -12.84 -14.50 8.92
C ALA A 407 -13.49 -13.10 8.93
N LEU A 408 -14.39 -12.81 7.99
CA LEU A 408 -15.15 -11.55 7.94
C LEU A 408 -16.22 -11.45 9.04
N GLU A 409 -16.69 -12.59 9.55
CA GLU A 409 -17.65 -12.67 10.65
C GLU A 409 -16.94 -12.64 12.01
N TYR A 410 -15.82 -13.37 12.12
CA TYR A 410 -14.98 -13.48 13.31
C TYR A 410 -13.67 -12.71 13.11
N ARG A 411 -13.79 -11.38 13.01
CA ARG A 411 -12.63 -10.49 12.88
C ARG A 411 -11.75 -10.55 14.13
N ASP A 412 -10.47 -10.24 13.96
CA ASP A 412 -9.41 -10.32 14.97
C ASP A 412 -9.12 -11.76 15.49
N GLU A 413 -9.78 -12.78 14.94
CA GLU A 413 -9.48 -14.18 15.18
C GLU A 413 -8.67 -14.78 14.03
N ALA A 414 -7.75 -15.69 14.37
CA ALA A 414 -6.91 -16.39 13.41
C ALA A 414 -7.68 -17.54 12.74
N VAL A 415 -7.76 -17.50 11.41
CA VAL A 415 -8.39 -18.53 10.58
C VAL A 415 -7.31 -19.27 9.80
N ALA A 416 -7.27 -20.59 9.90
CA ALA A 416 -6.28 -21.41 9.20
C ALA A 416 -6.42 -21.26 7.67
N THR A 417 -5.29 -21.19 6.98
CA THR A 417 -5.22 -21.05 5.51
C THR A 417 -4.41 -22.20 4.90
N PRO A 418 -4.59 -22.51 3.60
CA PRO A 418 -3.85 -23.59 2.94
C PRO A 418 -2.34 -23.36 2.82
N TYR A 419 -1.89 -22.10 2.85
CA TYR A 419 -0.51 -21.70 2.64
C TYR A 419 0.05 -20.92 3.82
N THR A 420 1.20 -21.35 4.33
CA THR A 420 1.96 -20.60 5.34
C THR A 420 2.69 -19.44 4.66
N VAL A 421 2.33 -18.20 4.98
CA VAL A 421 3.01 -17.00 4.49
C VAL A 421 3.65 -16.31 5.69
N ASP A 422 4.91 -15.88 5.55
CA ASP A 422 5.69 -15.23 6.60
C ASP A 422 5.72 -16.02 7.94
N GLY A 423 5.69 -17.35 7.86
CA GLY A 423 5.67 -18.24 9.03
C GLY A 423 4.28 -18.48 9.64
N HIS A 424 3.23 -17.84 9.10
CA HIS A 424 1.87 -17.93 9.62
C HIS A 424 0.97 -18.80 8.73
N ALA A 425 0.54 -19.94 9.26
CA ALA A 425 -0.42 -20.86 8.62
C ALA A 425 -1.88 -20.38 8.77
N SER A 426 -2.10 -19.17 9.25
CA SER A 426 -3.41 -18.55 9.43
C SER A 426 -3.42 -17.11 8.93
N ILE A 427 -4.62 -16.58 8.72
CA ILE A 427 -4.90 -15.18 8.43
C ILE A 427 -5.84 -14.63 9.50
N THR A 428 -5.61 -13.40 9.91
CA THR A 428 -6.51 -12.65 10.80
C THR A 428 -6.98 -11.42 10.04
N VAL A 429 -8.30 -11.20 9.98
CA VAL A 429 -8.87 -10.00 9.37
C VAL A 429 -9.01 -8.94 10.47
N PRO A 430 -8.25 -7.84 10.45
CA PRO A 430 -8.29 -6.88 11.53
C PRO A 430 -9.64 -6.15 11.55
N GLY A 431 -10.14 -5.81 12.74
CA GLY A 431 -11.37 -5.03 12.93
C GLY A 431 -11.36 -3.66 12.21
N SER A 432 -10.18 -3.13 11.90
CA SER A 432 -9.99 -1.87 11.18
C SER A 432 -10.13 -1.98 9.66
N LEU A 433 -10.03 -3.18 9.05
CA LEU A 433 -10.07 -3.33 7.59
C LEU A 433 -11.48 -3.11 7.03
N ALA A 434 -11.66 -2.01 6.29
CA ALA A 434 -12.90 -1.69 5.60
C ALA A 434 -12.92 -2.28 4.18
N LEU A 435 -14.03 -2.94 3.81
CA LEU A 435 -14.29 -3.42 2.46
C LEU A 435 -15.45 -2.64 1.83
N VAL A 436 -15.22 -2.11 0.64
CA VAL A 436 -16.26 -1.42 -0.14
C VAL A 436 -16.43 -2.12 -1.48
N GLY A 437 -17.48 -2.93 -1.58
CA GLY A 437 -17.86 -3.60 -2.81
C GLY A 437 -18.71 -2.70 -3.71
N THR A 438 -18.60 -2.87 -5.03
CA THR A 438 -19.56 -2.33 -5.99
C THR A 438 -20.21 -3.47 -6.76
N MET A 439 -21.48 -3.29 -7.13
CA MET A 439 -22.27 -4.34 -7.75
C MET A 439 -23.26 -3.76 -8.75
N ASN A 440 -23.16 -4.18 -10.01
CA ASN A 440 -24.21 -3.94 -10.99
C ASN A 440 -25.32 -4.96 -10.81
N THR A 441 -26.55 -4.47 -10.66
CA THR A 441 -27.75 -5.31 -10.51
C THR A 441 -28.37 -5.70 -11.86
N ALA A 442 -27.93 -5.07 -12.95
CA ALA A 442 -28.44 -5.32 -14.30
C ALA A 442 -27.82 -6.58 -14.93
N ASP A 443 -26.55 -6.88 -14.67
CA ASP A 443 -25.88 -7.94 -15.43
C ASP A 443 -26.29 -9.33 -14.92
N ARG A 444 -26.81 -10.14 -15.86
CA ARG A 444 -27.30 -11.50 -15.61
C ARG A 444 -26.25 -12.60 -15.78
N SER A 445 -25.10 -12.29 -16.37
CA SER A 445 -23.97 -13.21 -16.60
C SER A 445 -23.14 -13.51 -15.33
N ILE A 446 -23.76 -13.31 -14.18
CA ILE A 446 -23.11 -13.09 -12.90
C ILE A 446 -23.36 -14.27 -11.97
N ALA A 447 -22.34 -14.67 -11.20
CA ALA A 447 -22.50 -15.68 -10.17
C ALA A 447 -23.51 -15.19 -9.13
N VAL A 448 -24.56 -15.97 -8.87
CA VAL A 448 -25.53 -15.63 -7.82
C VAL A 448 -24.77 -15.45 -6.51
N ILE A 449 -24.89 -14.27 -5.91
CA ILE A 449 -24.24 -14.01 -4.62
C ILE A 449 -24.87 -14.96 -3.61
N ASP A 450 -24.06 -15.84 -3.06
CA ASP A 450 -24.51 -16.80 -2.07
C ASP A 450 -25.07 -16.05 -0.84
N TYR A 451 -26.10 -16.63 -0.23
CA TYR A 451 -26.65 -16.20 1.06
C TYR A 451 -25.57 -16.07 2.12
N ALA A 452 -24.51 -16.89 2.00
CA ALA A 452 -23.36 -16.76 2.86
C ALA A 452 -22.78 -15.34 2.78
N LEU A 453 -22.41 -14.85 1.60
CA LEU A 453 -21.85 -13.52 1.46
C LEU A 453 -22.85 -12.42 1.81
N ARG A 454 -24.11 -12.58 1.41
CA ARG A 454 -25.16 -11.59 1.70
C ARG A 454 -25.32 -11.31 3.20
N ARG A 455 -25.10 -12.31 4.05
CA ARG A 455 -25.15 -12.14 5.52
C ARG A 455 -23.97 -11.37 6.11
N ARG A 456 -22.83 -11.31 5.42
CA ARG A 456 -21.60 -10.71 5.96
C ARG A 456 -21.45 -9.25 5.54
N PHE A 457 -22.01 -8.86 4.41
CA PHE A 457 -21.97 -7.49 3.89
C PHE A 457 -23.28 -6.75 4.18
N VAL A 458 -23.19 -5.44 4.40
CA VAL A 458 -24.33 -4.53 4.30
C VAL A 458 -24.52 -4.15 2.85
N PHE A 459 -25.74 -4.23 2.32
CA PHE A 459 -26.05 -3.82 0.95
C PHE A 459 -26.75 -2.47 1.00
N LEU A 460 -26.15 -1.49 0.31
CA LEU A 460 -26.72 -0.16 0.12
C LEU A 460 -27.21 -0.04 -1.31
N ASP A 461 -28.51 0.25 -1.46
CA ASP A 461 -29.14 0.46 -2.75
C ASP A 461 -28.91 1.90 -3.22
N LEU A 462 -28.29 2.06 -4.38
CA LEU A 462 -28.17 3.34 -5.07
C LEU A 462 -29.18 3.37 -6.23
N PRO A 463 -30.37 3.96 -6.04
CA PRO A 463 -31.35 4.08 -7.11
C PRO A 463 -30.88 5.08 -8.18
N ALA A 464 -31.37 4.90 -9.40
CA ALA A 464 -31.28 5.96 -10.39
C ALA A 464 -32.10 7.17 -9.90
N SER A 465 -31.50 8.36 -9.94
CA SER A 465 -32.11 9.59 -9.43
C SER A 465 -31.67 10.78 -10.27
N ALA A 466 -32.56 11.76 -10.40
CA ALA A 466 -32.29 13.02 -11.06
C ALA A 466 -31.41 13.97 -10.23
N ALA A 467 -31.21 13.71 -8.93
CA ALA A 467 -30.50 14.62 -8.03
C ALA A 467 -29.07 14.98 -8.51
N PRO A 468 -28.24 14.03 -9.00
CA PRO A 468 -26.92 14.38 -9.54
C PRO A 468 -27.00 15.25 -10.80
N ILE A 469 -28.02 15.08 -11.63
CA ILE A 469 -28.26 15.90 -12.83
C ILE A 469 -28.62 17.33 -12.40
N ALA A 470 -29.52 17.47 -11.42
CA ALA A 470 -29.92 18.77 -10.90
C ALA A 470 -28.75 19.53 -10.24
N GLY A 471 -27.91 18.81 -9.51
CA GLY A 471 -26.73 19.36 -8.82
C GLY A 471 -25.50 19.61 -9.70
N HIS A 472 -25.46 19.10 -10.94
CA HIS A 472 -24.31 19.27 -11.82
C HIS A 472 -24.13 20.72 -12.26
N SER A 473 -22.93 21.26 -12.07
CA SER A 473 -22.58 22.65 -12.42
C SER A 473 -21.99 22.80 -13.82
N GLY A 474 -21.74 21.70 -14.54
CA GLY A 474 -21.11 21.72 -15.86
C GLY A 474 -22.04 22.11 -17.02
N TYR A 475 -23.35 22.21 -16.77
CA TYR A 475 -24.29 22.70 -17.79
C TYR A 475 -24.09 24.21 -18.01
N PRO A 476 -24.00 24.67 -19.27
CA PRO A 476 -23.79 26.09 -19.58
C PRO A 476 -25.03 26.96 -19.33
N SER A 477 -26.22 26.36 -19.19
CA SER A 477 -27.49 27.05 -18.97
C SER A 477 -28.49 26.16 -18.22
N ASP A 478 -29.46 26.78 -17.52
CA ASP A 478 -30.58 26.06 -16.89
C ASP A 478 -31.47 25.36 -17.94
N SER A 479 -31.54 25.91 -19.15
CA SER A 479 -32.25 25.30 -20.28
C SER A 479 -31.60 23.98 -20.72
N ALA A 480 -30.27 23.92 -20.82
CA ALA A 480 -29.56 22.67 -21.10
C ALA A 480 -29.78 21.63 -19.99
N LYS A 481 -29.71 22.05 -18.72
CA LYS A 481 -30.00 21.19 -17.57
C LYS A 481 -31.43 20.64 -17.59
N ARG A 482 -32.43 21.47 -17.92
CA ARG A 482 -33.83 21.03 -18.09
C ARG A 482 -33.97 19.97 -19.18
N ALA A 483 -33.29 20.14 -20.31
CA ALA A 483 -33.32 19.14 -21.38
C ALA A 483 -32.75 17.78 -20.92
N ALA A 484 -31.68 17.80 -20.13
CA ALA A 484 -31.09 16.58 -19.55
C ALA A 484 -32.04 15.90 -18.54
N LEU A 485 -32.65 16.68 -17.63
CA LEU A 485 -33.65 16.17 -16.69
C LEU A 485 -34.85 15.58 -17.41
N ARG A 486 -35.35 16.26 -18.46
CA ARG A 486 -36.48 15.77 -19.24
C ARG A 486 -36.16 14.47 -19.99
N LEU A 487 -34.94 14.37 -20.55
CA LEU A 487 -34.49 13.15 -21.20
C LEU A 487 -34.42 11.99 -20.19
N PHE A 488 -33.87 12.23 -19.00
CA PHE A 488 -33.81 11.25 -17.92
C PHE A 488 -35.21 10.78 -17.50
N GLU A 489 -36.16 11.69 -17.28
CA GLU A 489 -37.56 11.36 -16.94
C GLU A 489 -38.21 10.47 -18.00
N LEU A 490 -38.07 10.83 -19.29
CA LEU A 490 -38.66 10.04 -20.37
C LEU A 490 -38.09 8.62 -20.43
N THR A 491 -36.78 8.47 -20.21
CA THR A 491 -36.14 7.16 -20.15
C THR A 491 -36.58 6.36 -18.92
N ASP A 492 -36.71 7.00 -17.76
CA ASP A 492 -37.19 6.36 -16.54
C ASP A 492 -38.65 5.92 -16.66
N ASP A 493 -39.51 6.75 -17.27
CA ASP A 493 -40.91 6.41 -17.57
C ASP A 493 -41.01 5.19 -18.50
N ALA A 494 -40.16 5.11 -19.53
CA ALA A 494 -40.13 3.96 -20.43
C ALA A 494 -39.71 2.65 -19.73
N LEU A 495 -38.88 2.77 -18.70
CA LEU A 495 -38.43 1.66 -17.86
C LEU A 495 -39.34 1.43 -16.63
N ALA A 496 -40.46 2.15 -16.51
CA ALA A 496 -41.33 2.10 -15.33
C ALA A 496 -41.78 0.67 -14.94
N SER A 497 -42.02 -0.17 -15.94
CA SER A 497 -42.48 -1.56 -15.80
C SER A 497 -41.35 -2.59 -15.61
N THR A 498 -40.09 -2.18 -15.71
CA THR A 498 -38.93 -3.09 -15.62
C THR A 498 -38.45 -3.23 -14.17
N SER A 499 -37.60 -4.21 -13.91
CA SER A 499 -36.95 -4.37 -12.60
C SER A 499 -36.16 -3.10 -12.23
N PRO A 500 -36.20 -2.63 -10.96
CA PRO A 500 -35.43 -1.46 -10.53
C PRO A 500 -33.94 -1.52 -10.85
N GLY A 501 -33.37 -2.73 -10.98
CA GLY A 501 -31.97 -2.92 -11.33
C GLY A 501 -31.61 -2.59 -12.79
N LEU A 502 -32.60 -2.43 -13.68
CA LEU A 502 -32.45 -2.12 -15.11
C LEU A 502 -32.64 -0.63 -15.43
N ARG A 503 -32.80 0.23 -14.42
CA ARG A 503 -32.88 1.68 -14.63
C ARG A 503 -31.57 2.22 -15.20
N VAL A 504 -31.62 3.37 -15.87
CA VAL A 504 -30.42 4.03 -16.41
C VAL A 504 -30.01 5.14 -15.45
N GLY A 505 -28.80 5.04 -14.91
CA GLY A 505 -28.32 6.00 -13.93
C GLY A 505 -27.99 7.39 -14.50
N PRO A 506 -27.85 8.41 -13.62
CA PRO A 506 -27.64 9.80 -14.01
C PRO A 506 -26.31 10.08 -14.73
N SER A 507 -25.27 9.23 -14.61
CA SER A 507 -23.96 9.51 -15.20
C SER A 507 -23.98 9.71 -16.72
N TYR A 508 -24.89 9.05 -17.44
CA TYR A 508 -25.05 9.19 -18.88
C TYR A 508 -25.54 10.58 -19.30
N TYR A 509 -26.14 11.32 -18.37
CA TYR A 509 -26.74 12.63 -18.60
C TYR A 509 -25.83 13.78 -18.16
N LEU A 510 -24.78 13.51 -17.35
CA LEU A 510 -23.83 14.51 -16.84
C LEU A 510 -22.85 14.94 -17.92
N VAL A 511 -23.11 16.07 -18.57
CA VAL A 511 -22.32 16.57 -19.70
C VAL A 511 -21.87 18.01 -19.45
N ASP A 512 -20.61 18.28 -19.77
CA ASP A 512 -20.05 19.63 -19.80
C ASP A 512 -20.03 20.14 -21.25
N GLY A 513 -20.27 21.43 -21.46
CA GLY A 513 -20.20 22.08 -22.77
C GLY A 513 -19.81 23.56 -22.66
N ALA A 514 -19.12 24.08 -23.67
CA ALA A 514 -18.76 25.51 -23.70
C ALA A 514 -19.97 26.40 -23.96
N ASP A 515 -20.93 25.91 -24.75
CA ASP A 515 -22.22 26.54 -25.00
C ASP A 515 -23.37 25.50 -25.03
N GLU A 516 -24.60 26.00 -25.07
CA GLU A 516 -25.80 25.17 -25.03
C GLU A 516 -25.89 24.19 -26.21
N ALA A 517 -25.56 24.63 -27.43
CA ALA A 517 -25.66 23.78 -28.61
C ALA A 517 -24.66 22.62 -28.55
N GLU A 518 -23.42 22.90 -28.14
CA GLU A 518 -22.41 21.89 -27.91
C GLU A 518 -22.82 20.90 -26.81
N CYS A 519 -23.33 21.42 -25.68
CA CYS A 519 -23.78 20.60 -24.56
C CYS A 519 -24.90 19.63 -24.97
N LEU A 520 -25.92 20.12 -25.69
CA LEU A 520 -27.05 19.30 -26.15
C LEU A 520 -26.61 18.29 -27.22
N GLN A 521 -25.70 18.67 -28.11
CA GLN A 521 -25.11 17.75 -29.09
C GLN A 521 -24.34 16.61 -28.42
N ARG A 522 -23.55 16.92 -27.37
CA ARG A 522 -22.81 15.92 -26.58
C ARG A 522 -23.76 15.01 -25.79
N LEU A 523 -24.81 15.56 -25.18
CA LEU A 523 -25.85 14.80 -24.49
C LEU A 523 -26.57 13.84 -25.44
N ALA A 524 -26.98 14.32 -26.61
CA ALA A 524 -27.56 13.48 -27.66
C ALA A 524 -26.60 12.37 -28.10
N GLY A 525 -25.32 12.71 -28.24
CA GLY A 525 -24.25 11.75 -28.52
C GLY A 525 -24.20 10.62 -27.51
N ARG A 526 -24.00 10.94 -26.22
CA ARG A 526 -23.96 9.92 -25.16
C ARG A 526 -25.22 9.06 -25.13
N TYR A 527 -26.39 9.68 -25.27
CA TYR A 527 -27.65 8.95 -25.25
C TYR A 527 -27.75 7.94 -26.41
N VAL A 528 -27.47 8.36 -27.65
CA VAL A 528 -27.59 7.49 -28.83
C VAL A 528 -26.52 6.40 -28.88
N TYR A 529 -25.31 6.68 -28.39
CA TYR A 529 -24.20 5.72 -28.45
C TYR A 529 -24.09 4.80 -27.23
N GLU A 530 -24.65 5.18 -26.07
CA GLU A 530 -24.49 4.42 -24.83
C GLU A 530 -25.83 3.95 -24.24
N VAL A 531 -26.83 4.84 -24.14
CA VAL A 531 -28.13 4.51 -23.51
C VAL A 531 -29.03 3.74 -24.48
N LEU A 532 -29.19 4.21 -25.71
CA LEU A 532 -30.09 3.57 -26.67
C LEU A 532 -29.70 2.12 -27.02
N PRO A 533 -28.40 1.77 -27.21
CA PRO A 533 -28.01 0.37 -27.39
C PRO A 533 -28.34 -0.50 -26.17
N LEU A 534 -28.16 0.01 -24.95
CA LEU A 534 -28.53 -0.68 -23.72
C LEU A 534 -30.05 -0.97 -23.67
N LEU A 535 -30.88 0.01 -24.03
CA LEU A 535 -32.33 -0.18 -24.09
C LEU A 535 -32.75 -1.20 -25.15
N HIS A 536 -32.09 -1.21 -26.31
CA HIS A 536 -32.32 -2.24 -27.32
C HIS A 536 -31.93 -3.64 -26.83
N GLU A 537 -30.84 -3.76 -26.07
CA GLU A 537 -30.44 -5.02 -25.45
C GLU A 537 -31.50 -5.50 -24.46
N TYR A 538 -32.01 -4.61 -23.59
CA TYR A 538 -33.11 -4.95 -22.68
C TYR A 538 -34.38 -5.39 -23.40
N ALA A 539 -34.71 -4.79 -24.54
CA ALA A 539 -35.85 -5.22 -25.35
C ALA A 539 -35.60 -6.59 -26.01
N LEU A 540 -34.41 -6.81 -26.56
CA LEU A 540 -34.01 -8.10 -27.15
C LEU A 540 -34.04 -9.24 -26.12
N GLU A 541 -33.72 -8.96 -24.85
CA GLU A 541 -33.80 -9.90 -23.74
C GLU A 541 -35.21 -10.08 -23.16
N GLY A 542 -36.18 -9.29 -23.62
CA GLY A 542 -37.58 -9.32 -23.16
C GLY A 542 -37.83 -8.63 -21.82
N GLU A 543 -36.89 -7.83 -21.33
CA GLU A 543 -37.00 -7.08 -20.07
C GLU A 543 -37.66 -5.71 -20.25
N LEU A 544 -37.55 -5.13 -21.44
CA LEU A 544 -38.23 -3.90 -21.83
C LEU A 544 -39.26 -4.21 -22.92
N ASP A 545 -40.49 -3.75 -22.74
CA ASP A 545 -41.54 -3.86 -23.76
C ASP A 545 -41.17 -3.08 -25.03
N ASP A 546 -41.24 -3.74 -26.20
CA ASP A 546 -40.93 -3.12 -27.50
C ASP A 546 -41.81 -1.89 -27.77
N GLY A 547 -43.05 -1.88 -27.29
CA GLY A 547 -43.97 -0.74 -27.41
C GLY A 547 -43.54 0.45 -26.58
N ASN A 548 -43.02 0.24 -25.37
CA ASN A 548 -42.42 1.29 -24.54
C ASN A 548 -41.18 1.88 -25.22
N LEU A 549 -40.29 1.03 -25.76
CA LEU A 549 -39.09 1.49 -26.46
C LEU A 549 -39.43 2.24 -27.76
N PHE A 550 -40.41 1.75 -28.52
CA PHE A 550 -40.91 2.43 -29.71
C PHE A 550 -41.53 3.79 -29.38
N SER A 551 -42.29 3.89 -28.28
CA SER A 551 -42.89 5.14 -27.83
C SER A 551 -41.84 6.15 -27.40
N LEU A 552 -40.81 5.72 -26.66
CA LEU A 552 -39.67 6.54 -26.26
C LEU A 552 -38.90 7.07 -27.47
N THR A 553 -38.46 6.17 -28.37
CA THR A 553 -37.67 6.54 -29.55
C THR A 553 -38.44 7.48 -30.49
N THR A 554 -39.74 7.23 -30.70
CA THR A 554 -40.62 8.13 -31.46
C THR A 554 -40.75 9.49 -30.79
N GLY A 555 -40.96 9.54 -29.46
CA GLY A 555 -41.04 10.78 -28.69
C GLY A 555 -39.74 11.60 -28.70
N LEU A 556 -38.61 10.94 -28.88
CA LEU A 556 -37.29 11.55 -29.04
C LEU A 556 -36.97 11.96 -30.48
N GLY A 557 -37.84 11.67 -31.45
CA GLY A 557 -37.66 11.97 -32.86
C GLY A 557 -36.65 11.05 -33.56
N LEU A 558 -36.42 9.86 -33.02
CA LEU A 558 -35.47 8.88 -33.56
C LEU A 558 -36.16 7.96 -34.55
N ALA A 559 -35.71 7.96 -35.81
CA ALA A 559 -36.22 7.05 -36.82
C ALA A 559 -35.54 5.66 -36.71
N PRO A 560 -36.28 4.55 -36.92
CA PRO A 560 -35.77 3.19 -36.72
C PRO A 560 -34.58 2.83 -37.63
N ASP A 561 -34.52 3.41 -38.84
CA ASP A 561 -33.45 3.16 -39.82
C ASP A 561 -32.40 4.29 -39.86
N ALA A 562 -32.43 5.23 -38.91
CA ALA A 562 -31.46 6.32 -38.88
C ALA A 562 -30.04 5.79 -38.56
N THR A 563 -29.04 6.31 -39.26
CA THR A 563 -27.65 6.11 -38.83
C THR A 563 -27.43 6.81 -37.48
N GLN A 564 -26.53 6.29 -36.64
CA GLN A 564 -26.25 6.91 -35.34
C GLN A 564 -25.93 8.41 -35.43
N PRO A 565 -25.12 8.92 -36.39
CA PRO A 565 -24.93 10.37 -36.54
C PRO A 565 -26.21 11.15 -36.88
N ALA A 566 -27.10 10.57 -37.70
CA ALA A 566 -28.39 11.19 -38.00
C ALA A 566 -29.33 11.18 -36.78
N ALA A 567 -29.32 10.08 -36.00
CA ALA A 567 -30.04 9.98 -34.74
C ALA A 567 -29.54 11.00 -33.70
N VAL A 568 -28.22 11.22 -33.59
CA VAL A 568 -27.65 12.26 -32.72
C VAL A 568 -28.12 13.65 -33.14
N ALA A 569 -28.06 13.97 -34.43
CA ALA A 569 -28.52 15.27 -34.93
C ALA A 569 -30.03 15.49 -34.69
N ALA A 570 -30.84 14.45 -34.89
CA ALA A 570 -32.28 14.48 -34.62
C ALA A 570 -32.56 14.69 -33.12
N LEU A 571 -31.91 13.93 -32.24
CA LEU A 571 -32.08 14.06 -30.80
C LEU A 571 -31.59 15.43 -30.30
N ALA A 572 -30.47 15.95 -30.79
CA ALA A 572 -29.99 17.29 -30.42
C ALA A 572 -31.01 18.39 -30.76
N ALA A 573 -31.69 18.27 -31.91
CA ALA A 573 -32.79 19.15 -32.28
C ALA A 573 -33.99 19.01 -31.32
N THR A 574 -34.37 17.79 -30.97
CA THR A 574 -35.44 17.52 -29.98
C THR A 574 -35.09 18.12 -28.61
N LEU A 575 -33.86 17.93 -28.14
CA LEU A 575 -33.38 18.46 -26.86
C LEU A 575 -33.36 19.99 -26.83
N THR A 576 -33.07 20.64 -27.97
CA THR A 576 -33.18 22.10 -28.11
C THR A 576 -34.63 22.56 -27.90
N GLY A 577 -35.60 21.77 -28.38
CA GLY A 577 -37.02 21.99 -28.10
C GLY A 577 -37.35 21.88 -26.61
N PHE A 578 -36.83 20.87 -25.91
CA PHE A 578 -37.00 20.72 -24.45
C PHE A 578 -36.37 21.88 -23.66
N ALA A 579 -35.21 22.36 -24.11
CA ALA A 579 -34.50 23.48 -23.49
C ALA A 579 -35.31 24.79 -23.55
N GLN A 580 -36.06 25.00 -24.64
CA GLN A 580 -36.86 26.19 -24.92
C GLN A 580 -38.26 26.20 -24.30
N GLN A 581 -38.76 25.07 -23.79
CA GLN A 581 -40.04 25.04 -23.09
C GLN A 581 -39.91 25.72 -21.71
N PRO A 582 -40.84 26.65 -21.36
CA PRO A 582 -40.82 27.29 -20.05
C PRO A 582 -41.04 26.23 -18.96
N ALA A 583 -40.31 26.34 -17.86
CA ALA A 583 -40.54 25.50 -16.69
C ALA A 583 -42.01 25.66 -16.25
N THR A 584 -42.80 24.60 -16.39
CA THR A 584 -44.10 24.56 -15.72
C THR A 584 -43.84 24.68 -14.23
N SER A 585 -44.40 25.72 -13.61
CA SER A 585 -44.29 25.96 -12.17
C SER A 585 -44.76 24.74 -11.39
N VAL A 586 -43.83 23.95 -10.87
CA VAL A 586 -44.10 23.09 -9.72
C VAL A 586 -44.26 24.06 -8.56
N SER A 587 -45.47 24.16 -8.01
CA SER A 587 -45.77 25.00 -6.86
C SER A 587 -44.97 24.49 -5.65
N SER A 588 -43.91 25.21 -5.30
CA SER A 588 -43.27 25.16 -4.00
C SER A 588 -43.67 26.42 -3.23
N ASP A 589 -44.87 26.43 -2.67
CA ASP A 589 -45.22 27.34 -1.56
C ASP A 589 -45.18 26.50 -0.27
N PRO A 590 -44.23 26.73 0.65
CA PRO A 590 -44.25 26.11 1.97
C PRO A 590 -45.09 26.90 2.99
N ASP A 591 -45.80 27.95 2.59
CA ASP A 591 -46.28 28.95 3.55
C ASP A 591 -47.64 29.57 3.15
N SER A 592 -48.71 28.76 3.13
CA SER A 592 -50.09 29.26 3.26
C SER A 592 -51.12 28.11 3.33
N ALA A 593 -51.34 27.56 4.52
CA ALA A 593 -52.62 26.97 4.92
C ALA A 593 -52.69 26.79 6.46
N GLU A 594 -52.41 27.85 7.21
CA GLU A 594 -53.06 28.04 8.51
C GLU A 594 -54.49 28.53 8.24
N ASP A 595 -55.46 27.60 8.18
CA ASP A 595 -56.85 27.82 8.67
C ASP A 595 -57.72 26.59 8.38
N ALA A 596 -57.84 25.70 9.36
CA ALA A 596 -59.01 24.85 9.59
C ALA A 596 -59.02 24.37 11.06
N PRO A 597 -60.20 24.24 11.70
CA PRO A 597 -60.38 24.57 13.11
C PRO A 597 -59.95 23.45 14.08
N THR A 598 -59.39 23.85 15.22
CA THR A 598 -59.17 23.01 16.39
C THR A 598 -60.48 22.49 17.01
N PRO A 599 -60.48 21.28 17.60
CA PRO A 599 -61.68 20.54 18.00
C PRO A 599 -62.21 20.97 19.38
N SER A 600 -63.49 20.70 19.64
CA SER A 600 -64.11 20.74 20.98
C SER A 600 -64.39 19.30 21.47
N PRO A 601 -64.46 19.07 22.79
CA PRO A 601 -64.02 17.82 23.40
C PRO A 601 -65.18 16.90 23.78
N GLU A 602 -65.14 15.63 23.35
CA GLU A 602 -66.01 14.58 23.88
C GLU A 602 -65.21 13.30 24.20
N GLU A 603 -65.15 13.04 25.51
CA GLU A 603 -65.31 11.76 26.20
C GLU A 603 -64.36 10.58 25.88
N LEU A 604 -63.34 10.46 26.75
CA LEU A 604 -62.60 9.23 27.03
C LEU A 604 -63.48 8.21 27.79
N PRO A 605 -63.51 6.93 27.40
CA PRO A 605 -63.81 5.86 28.33
C PRO A 605 -62.51 5.32 28.94
N THR A 606 -62.34 5.67 30.21
CA THR A 606 -61.85 4.87 31.35
C THR A 606 -61.12 3.54 31.11
N ALA A 607 -59.95 3.46 31.76
CA ALA A 607 -59.23 2.24 32.09
C ALA A 607 -60.03 1.29 33.04
N ALA A 608 -59.85 -0.01 32.83
CA ALA A 608 -60.10 -1.10 33.78
C ALA A 608 -58.97 -2.14 33.54
N SER A 609 -57.94 -2.18 34.38
CA SER A 609 -57.78 -3.02 35.57
C SER A 609 -57.50 -4.51 35.27
N VAL A 610 -56.24 -4.89 35.54
CA VAL A 610 -55.74 -6.09 36.23
C VAL A 610 -56.56 -7.38 36.09
N ASP A 611 -55.92 -8.43 35.55
CA ASP A 611 -56.16 -9.78 36.04
C ASP A 611 -54.83 -10.54 36.19
N ASP A 612 -54.78 -11.29 37.29
CA ASP A 612 -53.62 -11.90 37.95
C ASP A 612 -53.43 -13.38 37.53
N GLY A 613 -52.20 -13.72 37.12
CA GLY A 613 -51.54 -15.03 37.33
C GLY A 613 -51.88 -16.22 36.40
N PRO A 614 -51.16 -17.36 36.54
CA PRO A 614 -49.89 -17.61 37.25
C PRO A 614 -48.76 -18.16 36.34
N ALA A 615 -47.51 -18.09 36.83
CA ALA A 615 -46.38 -18.89 36.32
C ALA A 615 -46.63 -20.40 36.56
N PRO A 616 -46.11 -21.29 35.69
CA PRO A 616 -44.83 -21.99 35.95
C PRO A 616 -44.07 -22.26 34.60
N ASP A 617 -42.91 -22.87 34.46
CA ASP A 617 -41.92 -23.54 35.31
C ASP A 617 -40.59 -23.55 34.53
N GLU A 618 -39.48 -23.73 35.24
CA GLU A 618 -38.13 -23.94 34.71
C GLU A 618 -37.97 -25.35 34.07
N ASN A 619 -36.89 -25.53 33.27
CA ASN A 619 -36.41 -26.76 32.57
C ASN A 619 -37.01 -26.97 31.15
N GLU A 620 -36.28 -27.18 30.06
CA GLU A 620 -34.97 -27.79 29.78
C GLU A 620 -34.54 -27.40 28.32
N PRO A 621 -33.33 -27.74 27.85
CA PRO A 621 -32.64 -27.08 26.73
C PRO A 621 -32.90 -27.71 25.34
N LEU A 622 -32.63 -26.91 24.29
CA LEU A 622 -31.79 -27.26 23.12
C LEU A 622 -31.47 -26.01 22.30
#